data_AF-A0AAW0N542-F1
#
_entry.id   AF-A0AAW0N542-F1
#
_cell.length_a   1.000
_cell.length_b   1.000
_cell.length_c   1.000
_cell.angle_alpha   90.00
_cell.angle_beta   90.00
_cell.angle_gamma   90.00
#
_symmetry.space_group_name_H-M   'P 1'
#
loop_
_entity.id
_entity.type
_entity.pdbx_description
1 polymer ?
#
loop_
_entity_poly.entity_id
_entity_poly.type
_entity_poly.pdbx_seq_one_letter_code
_entity_poly.pdbx_strand_id
1 'polypeptide(L)'
;MDLCEDLEAQELQSESVLKEVSLVSSVASPQAPEAINRTKEMIHLKREERDKGLLKVLQDEKQSFTEWFQDQQLSVNECFENPESTANVETTIQRLTAFLKSTDPERRLDQLRDQVNRGQKQIPDQNLVEISDFIREQQEEVDTFRTHCQNRLVQMEELLNLLHSLQKQHKSFSEWLQVKEKQAVEPERLKNLLTELQEANVRVTALSDLLTSVRRQGVRGDSLLKDTDNLLQRFRNLETRVQDQVQAQDQTNEKLNRFKAKTEETRKWIRELLQPISFSQTESEPEEVKHKAETILKSRSEGDSKLDDLRLQSQSLLDQDLDQTRSLEVQQWFRDTESSWRSALDQTEETLRTAQTQVQARAQSRAQLDRDLGEFRTRPTQSRAGCQSRRSNCRV
;
A
#
# COMPACT_ATOMS: atom_id res chain seq x y z
N MET A 1 58.96 37.26 -27.10
CA MET A 1 59.81 38.16 -27.88
C MET A 1 58.89 38.71 -28.94
N ASP A 2 58.35 39.89 -28.67
CA ASP A 2 57.15 40.39 -29.31
C ASP A 2 57.54 41.15 -30.58
N LEU A 3 57.37 40.51 -31.74
CA LEU A 3 57.69 41.07 -33.05
C LEU A 3 57.02 42.45 -33.26
N CYS A 4 55.90 42.71 -32.58
CA CYS A 4 55.21 44.00 -32.59
C CYS A 4 55.97 45.10 -31.85
N GLU A 5 56.61 44.80 -30.70
CA GLU A 5 57.41 45.79 -29.95
C GLU A 5 58.67 46.17 -30.73
N ASP A 6 59.31 45.19 -31.39
CA ASP A 6 60.49 45.42 -32.25
C ASP A 6 60.13 46.27 -33.49
N LEU A 7 58.95 46.04 -34.08
CA LEU A 7 58.44 46.83 -35.21
C LEU A 7 58.02 48.24 -34.80
N GLU A 8 57.40 48.43 -33.64
CA GLU A 8 57.07 49.77 -33.11
C GLU A 8 58.35 50.57 -32.80
N ALA A 9 59.36 49.93 -32.21
CA ALA A 9 60.65 50.55 -31.96
C ALA A 9 61.37 50.94 -33.26
N GLN A 10 61.34 50.06 -34.27
CA GLN A 10 61.92 50.32 -35.59
C GLN A 10 61.18 51.46 -36.32
N GLU A 11 59.87 51.58 -36.14
CA GLU A 11 59.05 52.63 -36.74
C GLU A 11 59.26 53.99 -36.06
N LEU A 12 59.32 54.03 -34.73
CA LEU A 12 59.69 55.23 -33.96
C LEU A 12 61.09 55.73 -34.35
N GLN A 13 62.03 54.79 -34.54
CA GLN A 13 63.36 55.10 -35.05
C GLN A 13 63.30 55.67 -36.47
N SER A 14 62.49 55.09 -37.36
CA SER A 14 62.28 55.60 -38.73
C SER A 14 61.64 56.99 -38.74
N GLU A 15 60.68 57.27 -37.86
CA GLU A 15 60.07 58.60 -37.72
C GLU A 15 61.05 59.65 -37.18
N SER A 16 61.89 59.27 -36.22
CA SER A 16 62.95 60.13 -35.67
C SER A 16 63.95 60.49 -36.76
N VAL A 17 64.41 59.49 -37.53
CA VAL A 17 65.30 59.69 -38.67
C VAL A 17 64.64 60.56 -39.75
N LEU A 18 63.35 60.36 -40.06
CA LEU A 18 62.63 61.21 -41.01
C LEU A 18 62.45 62.66 -40.51
N LYS A 19 62.33 62.89 -39.20
CA LYS A 19 62.32 64.24 -38.59
C LYS A 19 63.68 64.91 -38.72
N GLU A 20 64.76 64.20 -38.39
CA GLU A 20 66.14 64.71 -38.52
C GLU A 20 66.49 65.02 -39.98
N VAL A 21 66.19 64.10 -40.90
CA VAL A 21 66.41 64.28 -42.34
C VAL A 21 65.54 65.42 -42.90
N SER A 22 64.33 65.62 -42.39
CA SER A 22 63.47 66.75 -42.76
C SER A 22 64.06 68.11 -42.33
N LEU A 23 64.70 68.17 -41.17
CA LEU A 23 65.38 69.37 -40.67
C LEU A 23 66.62 69.68 -41.53
N VAL A 24 67.43 68.66 -41.86
CA VAL A 24 68.66 68.80 -42.66
C VAL A 24 68.36 69.08 -44.14
N SER A 25 67.33 68.47 -44.71
CA SER A 25 66.94 68.60 -46.12
C SER A 25 66.38 69.98 -46.48
N SER A 26 65.83 70.71 -45.51
CA SER A 26 65.27 72.07 -45.71
C SER A 26 66.30 73.09 -46.21
N VAL A 27 67.59 72.76 -46.11
CA VAL A 27 68.73 73.62 -46.48
C VAL A 27 69.47 73.11 -47.73
N ALA A 28 69.26 71.86 -48.16
CA ALA A 28 70.17 71.16 -49.09
C ALA A 28 69.58 70.74 -50.45
N SER A 29 68.27 70.55 -50.62
CA SER A 29 67.67 70.20 -51.93
C SER A 29 66.13 70.36 -51.96
N PRO A 30 65.53 70.96 -53.01
CA PRO A 30 64.08 71.16 -53.10
C PRO A 30 63.26 69.89 -53.38
N GLN A 31 63.86 68.77 -53.82
CA GLN A 31 63.12 67.51 -54.10
C GLN A 31 63.03 66.55 -52.90
N ALA A 32 63.89 66.72 -51.90
CA ALA A 32 63.92 65.86 -50.72
C ALA A 32 62.73 66.04 -49.74
N PRO A 33 62.11 67.22 -49.53
CA PRO A 33 60.87 67.32 -48.73
C PRO A 33 59.69 66.55 -49.34
N GLU A 34 59.58 66.47 -50.68
CA GLU A 34 58.54 65.68 -51.35
C GLU A 34 58.73 64.17 -51.12
N ALA A 35 59.96 63.67 -51.20
CA ALA A 35 60.26 62.26 -50.92
C ALA A 35 60.01 61.87 -49.46
N ILE A 36 60.32 62.79 -48.52
CA ILE A 36 60.04 62.61 -47.09
C ILE A 36 58.53 62.58 -46.82
N ASN A 37 57.76 63.47 -47.44
CA ASN A 37 56.29 63.45 -47.33
C ASN A 37 55.68 62.17 -47.90
N ARG A 38 56.13 61.71 -49.08
CA ARG A 38 55.69 60.42 -49.66
C ARG A 38 55.99 59.23 -48.75
N THR A 39 57.14 59.24 -48.07
CA THR A 39 57.52 58.18 -47.13
C THR A 39 56.66 58.21 -45.87
N LYS A 40 56.34 59.40 -45.34
CA LYS A 40 55.39 59.57 -44.23
C LYS A 40 53.98 59.09 -44.60
N GLU A 41 53.51 59.42 -45.80
CA GLU A 41 52.23 58.94 -46.33
C GLU A 41 52.20 57.41 -46.45
N MET A 42 53.31 56.79 -46.89
CA MET A 42 53.41 55.33 -47.00
C MET A 42 53.42 54.63 -45.63
N ILE A 43 54.11 55.18 -44.63
CA ILE A 43 54.09 54.69 -43.24
C ILE A 43 52.67 54.81 -42.67
N HIS A 44 52.03 55.97 -42.86
CA HIS A 44 50.64 56.17 -42.43
C HIS A 44 49.67 55.17 -43.06
N LEU A 45 49.79 54.94 -44.37
CA LEU A 45 48.97 53.96 -45.09
C LEU A 45 49.19 52.53 -44.56
N LYS A 46 50.45 52.15 -44.27
CA LYS A 46 50.78 50.82 -43.73
C LYS A 46 50.27 50.62 -42.30
N ARG A 47 50.30 51.66 -41.47
CA ARG A 47 49.64 51.66 -40.15
C ARG A 47 48.14 51.45 -40.29
N GLU A 48 47.48 52.23 -41.15
CA GLU A 48 46.05 52.06 -41.39
C GLU A 48 45.68 50.65 -41.90
N GLU A 49 46.47 50.06 -42.80
CA GLU A 49 46.24 48.69 -43.29
C GLU A 49 46.37 47.65 -42.17
N ARG A 50 47.39 47.78 -41.30
CA ARG A 50 47.57 46.91 -40.12
C ARG A 50 46.40 47.06 -39.15
N ASP A 51 46.02 48.29 -38.83
CA ASP A 51 44.97 48.61 -37.87
C ASP A 51 43.59 48.13 -38.36
N LYS A 52 43.30 48.31 -39.67
CA LYS A 52 42.13 47.72 -40.35
C LYS A 52 42.17 46.18 -40.32
N GLY A 53 43.35 45.58 -40.42
CA GLY A 53 43.55 44.13 -40.32
C GLY A 53 43.23 43.59 -38.92
N LEU A 54 43.74 44.24 -37.87
CA LEU A 54 43.46 43.86 -36.48
C LEU A 54 41.97 44.00 -36.14
N LEU A 55 41.34 45.11 -36.54
CA LEU A 55 39.91 45.32 -36.33
C LEU A 55 39.07 44.21 -36.99
N LYS A 56 39.45 43.80 -38.20
CA LYS A 56 38.77 42.69 -38.89
C LYS A 56 38.90 41.37 -38.13
N VAL A 57 40.09 41.05 -37.62
CA VAL A 57 40.30 39.83 -36.81
C VAL A 57 39.39 39.83 -35.58
N LEU A 58 39.31 40.94 -34.85
CA LEU A 58 38.44 41.06 -33.68
C LEU A 58 36.95 40.93 -34.04
N GLN A 59 36.53 41.47 -35.20
CA GLN A 59 35.16 41.30 -35.70
C GLN A 59 34.85 39.84 -36.06
N ASP A 60 35.78 39.17 -36.74
CA ASP A 60 35.64 37.75 -37.11
C ASP A 60 35.60 36.86 -35.84
N GLU A 61 36.40 37.17 -34.82
CA GLU A 61 36.37 36.46 -33.53
C GLU A 61 35.07 36.70 -32.75
N LYS A 62 34.53 37.93 -32.75
CA LYS A 62 33.22 38.25 -32.17
C LYS A 62 32.10 37.44 -32.83
N GLN A 63 32.11 37.35 -34.16
CA GLN A 63 31.13 36.56 -34.90
C GLN A 63 31.30 35.07 -34.59
N SER A 64 32.54 34.57 -34.61
CA SER A 64 32.85 33.17 -34.31
C SER A 64 32.43 32.77 -32.89
N PHE A 65 32.60 33.65 -31.90
CA PHE A 65 32.13 33.42 -30.54
C PHE A 65 30.60 33.33 -30.50
N THR A 66 29.90 34.27 -31.13
CA THR A 66 28.44 34.31 -31.16
C THR A 66 27.86 33.03 -31.76
N GLU A 67 28.35 32.61 -32.93
CA GLU A 67 27.89 31.37 -33.60
C GLU A 67 28.18 30.14 -32.74
N TRP A 68 29.40 30.04 -32.21
CA TRP A 68 29.79 28.93 -31.37
C TRP A 68 28.96 28.85 -30.08
N PHE A 69 28.68 29.97 -29.43
CA PHE A 69 27.92 29.99 -28.19
C PHE A 69 26.44 29.63 -28.44
N GLN A 70 25.86 30.08 -29.55
CA GLN A 70 24.54 29.64 -30.00
C GLN A 70 24.49 28.12 -30.21
N ASP A 71 25.49 27.53 -30.87
CA ASP A 71 25.58 26.07 -31.03
C ASP A 71 25.66 25.34 -29.69
N GLN A 72 26.40 25.90 -28.72
CA GLN A 72 26.46 25.34 -27.37
C GLN A 72 25.10 25.41 -26.66
N GLN A 73 24.40 26.55 -26.72
CA GLN A 73 23.06 26.71 -26.16
C GLN A 73 22.08 25.70 -26.77
N LEU A 74 22.11 25.53 -28.09
CA LEU A 74 21.29 24.54 -28.81
C LEU A 74 21.61 23.10 -28.38
N SER A 75 22.89 22.76 -28.15
CA SER A 75 23.30 21.42 -27.75
C SER A 75 22.71 20.94 -26.41
N VAL A 76 22.38 21.88 -25.52
CA VAL A 76 21.76 21.60 -24.21
C VAL A 76 20.29 22.01 -24.15
N ASN A 77 19.70 22.52 -25.23
CA ASN A 77 18.32 23.02 -25.22
C ASN A 77 17.29 21.97 -24.78
N GLU A 78 17.44 20.72 -25.25
CA GLU A 78 16.58 19.59 -24.86
C GLU A 78 16.63 19.29 -23.34
N CYS A 79 17.69 19.70 -22.64
CA CYS A 79 17.82 19.49 -21.19
C CYS A 79 16.76 20.25 -20.37
N PHE A 80 16.15 21.27 -20.96
CA PHE A 80 15.12 22.09 -20.34
C PHE A 80 13.69 21.57 -20.58
N GLU A 81 13.53 20.55 -21.43
CA GLU A 81 12.26 19.85 -21.61
C GLU A 81 11.97 18.92 -20.43
N ASN A 82 10.69 18.60 -20.18
CA ASN A 82 10.32 17.69 -19.10
C ASN A 82 10.78 16.26 -19.43
N PRO A 83 11.54 15.60 -18.53
CA PRO A 83 12.02 14.25 -18.79
C PRO A 83 10.87 13.24 -18.74
N GLU A 84 10.83 12.30 -19.70
CA GLU A 84 9.79 11.28 -19.75
C GLU A 84 10.13 10.01 -18.95
N SER A 85 11.42 9.69 -18.84
CA SER A 85 11.96 8.48 -18.20
C SER A 85 13.21 8.74 -17.38
N THR A 86 13.60 7.78 -16.53
CA THR A 86 14.85 7.80 -15.77
C THR A 86 16.07 7.97 -16.68
N ALA A 87 16.10 7.29 -17.84
CA ALA A 87 17.18 7.41 -18.81
C ALA A 87 17.28 8.84 -19.40
N ASN A 88 16.16 9.53 -19.58
CA ASN A 88 16.18 10.94 -19.98
C ASN A 88 16.80 11.82 -18.89
N VAL A 89 16.44 11.61 -17.62
CA VAL A 89 17.01 12.35 -16.49
C VAL A 89 18.53 12.17 -16.43
N GLU A 90 19.01 10.92 -16.53
CA GLU A 90 20.44 10.61 -16.52
C GLU A 90 21.17 11.27 -17.70
N THR A 91 20.61 11.21 -18.90
CA THR A 91 21.18 11.83 -20.10
C THR A 91 21.27 13.36 -19.94
N THR A 92 20.22 13.98 -19.40
CA THR A 92 20.18 15.41 -19.11
C THR A 92 21.27 15.81 -18.10
N ILE A 93 21.40 15.06 -17.00
CA ILE A 93 22.46 15.27 -16.00
C ILE A 93 23.84 15.18 -16.65
N GLN A 94 24.08 14.16 -17.48
CA GLN A 94 25.36 13.97 -18.16
C GLN A 94 25.70 15.14 -19.09
N ARG A 95 24.75 15.58 -19.92
CA ARG A 95 24.93 16.70 -20.85
C ARG A 95 25.20 18.02 -20.13
N LEU A 96 24.38 18.35 -19.13
CA LEU A 96 24.57 19.58 -18.33
C LEU A 96 25.90 19.56 -17.57
N THR A 97 26.28 18.42 -16.99
CA THR A 97 27.57 18.25 -16.31
C THR A 97 28.74 18.46 -17.27
N ALA A 98 28.66 17.93 -18.50
CA ALA A 98 29.69 18.12 -19.51
C ALA A 98 29.82 19.60 -19.90
N PHE A 99 28.70 20.29 -20.13
CA PHE A 99 28.68 21.72 -20.45
C PHE A 99 29.29 22.57 -19.31
N LEU A 100 28.84 22.37 -18.08
CA LEU A 100 29.29 23.14 -16.92
C LEU A 100 30.77 22.93 -16.58
N LYS A 101 31.33 21.77 -16.92
CA LYS A 101 32.77 21.49 -16.76
C LYS A 101 33.66 22.14 -17.81
N SER A 102 33.13 22.49 -18.98
CA SER A 102 33.92 23.22 -20.00
C SER A 102 34.30 24.59 -19.46
N THR A 103 35.48 25.10 -19.80
CA THR A 103 35.89 26.50 -19.57
C THR A 103 36.11 27.25 -20.88
N ASP A 104 35.62 26.70 -21.99
CA ASP A 104 35.77 27.29 -23.32
C ASP A 104 35.10 28.66 -23.48
N PRO A 105 33.91 28.94 -22.90
CA PRO A 105 33.31 30.26 -22.99
C PRO A 105 34.21 31.34 -22.38
N GLU A 106 34.69 31.11 -21.16
CA GLU A 106 35.56 32.04 -20.45
C GLU A 106 36.90 32.20 -21.17
N ARG A 107 37.50 31.09 -21.60
CA ARG A 107 38.78 31.10 -22.31
C ARG A 107 38.72 31.93 -23.60
N ARG A 108 37.62 31.81 -24.38
CA ARG A 108 37.46 32.57 -25.63
C ARG A 108 37.23 34.06 -25.38
N LEU A 109 36.43 34.42 -24.37
CA LEU A 109 36.20 35.81 -24.00
C LEU A 109 37.48 36.46 -23.43
N ASP A 110 38.25 35.74 -22.61
CA ASP A 110 39.54 36.21 -22.09
C ASP A 110 40.57 36.39 -23.21
N GLN A 111 40.59 35.51 -24.20
CA GLN A 111 41.44 35.67 -25.39
C GLN A 111 41.07 36.94 -26.17
N LEU A 112 39.78 37.20 -26.40
CA LEU A 112 39.32 38.40 -27.10
C LEU A 112 39.68 39.66 -26.30
N ARG A 113 39.52 39.63 -24.97
CA ARG A 113 39.91 40.71 -24.05
C ARG A 113 41.41 40.99 -24.10
N ASP A 114 42.24 39.96 -24.08
CA ASP A 114 43.70 40.08 -24.20
C ASP A 114 44.12 40.70 -25.54
N GLN A 115 43.47 40.32 -26.64
CA GLN A 115 43.74 40.90 -27.96
C GLN A 115 43.36 42.38 -28.03
N VAL A 116 42.20 42.75 -27.49
CA VAL A 116 41.77 44.16 -27.39
C VAL A 116 42.76 44.97 -26.56
N ASN A 117 43.21 44.45 -25.42
CA ASN A 117 44.19 45.13 -24.56
C ASN A 117 45.54 45.35 -25.25
N ARG A 118 46.05 44.34 -25.99
CA ARG A 118 47.29 44.48 -26.77
C ARG A 118 47.15 45.45 -27.94
N GLY A 119 45.96 45.47 -28.55
CA GLY A 119 45.62 46.30 -29.70
C GLY A 119 45.15 47.72 -29.38
N GLN A 120 45.07 48.11 -28.11
CA GLN A 120 44.31 49.29 -27.68
C GLN A 120 44.74 50.59 -28.38
N LYS A 121 46.04 50.78 -28.66
CA LYS A 121 46.55 51.97 -29.33
C LYS A 121 46.25 52.02 -30.84
N GLN A 122 45.89 50.88 -31.43
CA GLN A 122 45.72 50.67 -32.87
C GLN A 122 44.24 50.66 -33.28
N ILE A 123 43.32 50.58 -32.31
CA ILE A 123 41.88 50.46 -32.55
C ILE A 123 41.22 51.83 -32.29
N PRO A 124 40.35 52.33 -33.18
CA PRO A 124 39.60 53.56 -32.93
C PRO A 124 38.76 53.47 -31.65
N ASP A 125 38.69 54.57 -30.87
CA ASP A 125 37.98 54.64 -29.59
C ASP A 125 36.53 54.11 -29.66
N GLN A 126 35.81 54.43 -30.73
CA GLN A 126 34.45 53.97 -30.94
C GLN A 126 34.35 52.43 -31.01
N ASN A 127 35.30 51.79 -31.70
CA ASN A 127 35.33 50.33 -31.86
C ASN A 127 35.84 49.64 -30.59
N LEU A 128 36.75 50.29 -29.85
CA LEU A 128 37.18 49.81 -28.53
C LEU A 128 36.01 49.72 -27.56
N VAL A 129 35.17 50.75 -27.51
CA VAL A 129 33.96 50.75 -26.66
C VAL A 129 33.01 49.64 -27.11
N GLU A 130 32.72 49.53 -28.42
CA GLU A 130 31.80 48.51 -28.95
C GLU A 130 32.26 47.08 -28.61
N ILE A 131 33.54 46.75 -28.82
CA ILE A 131 34.06 45.41 -28.56
C ILE A 131 34.13 45.14 -27.05
N SER A 132 34.49 46.15 -26.24
CA SER A 132 34.52 46.01 -24.78
C SER A 132 33.13 45.78 -24.20
N ASP A 133 32.12 46.51 -24.70
CA ASP A 133 30.72 46.31 -24.33
C ASP A 133 30.23 44.92 -24.77
N PHE A 134 30.57 44.49 -25.99
CA PHE A 134 30.25 43.13 -26.45
C PHE A 134 30.85 42.06 -25.53
N ILE A 135 32.14 42.14 -25.18
CA ILE A 135 32.80 41.17 -24.27
C ILE A 135 32.08 41.13 -22.92
N ARG A 136 31.72 42.30 -22.38
CA ARG A 136 31.00 42.42 -21.11
C ARG A 136 29.62 41.77 -21.19
N GLU A 137 28.84 42.11 -22.22
CA GLU A 137 27.49 41.57 -22.43
C GLU A 137 27.52 40.05 -22.62
N GLN A 138 28.47 39.53 -23.40
CA GLN A 138 28.61 38.09 -23.61
C GLN A 138 29.08 37.37 -22.35
N GLN A 139 29.94 37.98 -21.53
CA GLN A 139 30.28 37.41 -20.22
C GLN A 139 29.05 37.32 -19.32
N GLU A 140 28.25 38.37 -19.24
CA GLU A 140 26.99 38.39 -18.47
C GLU A 140 26.00 37.32 -18.98
N GLU A 141 25.92 37.12 -20.31
CA GLU A 141 25.09 36.09 -20.93
C GLU A 141 25.57 34.67 -20.59
N VAL A 142 26.88 34.41 -20.68
CA VAL A 142 27.51 33.13 -20.29
C VAL A 142 27.25 32.82 -18.83
N ASP A 143 27.47 33.78 -17.93
CA ASP A 143 27.28 33.62 -16.50
C ASP A 143 25.81 33.31 -16.17
N THR A 144 24.90 34.03 -16.82
CA THR A 144 23.46 33.80 -16.69
C THR A 144 23.08 32.41 -17.18
N PHE A 145 23.54 32.01 -18.37
CA PHE A 145 23.21 30.71 -18.96
C PHE A 145 23.79 29.54 -18.14
N ARG A 146 25.01 29.67 -17.63
CA ARG A 146 25.59 28.71 -16.67
C ARG A 146 24.75 28.57 -15.42
N THR A 147 24.28 29.67 -14.87
CA THR A 147 23.39 29.65 -13.68
C THR A 147 22.11 28.87 -13.98
N HIS A 148 21.51 29.05 -15.15
CA HIS A 148 20.33 28.29 -15.58
C HIS A 148 20.64 26.79 -15.70
N CYS A 149 21.76 26.43 -16.33
CA CYS A 149 22.21 25.05 -16.47
C CYS A 149 22.48 24.41 -15.10
N GLN A 150 23.09 25.13 -14.16
CA GLN A 150 23.38 24.65 -12.81
C GLN A 150 22.09 24.40 -12.03
N ASN A 151 21.15 25.34 -12.05
CA ASN A 151 19.85 25.17 -11.39
C ASN A 151 19.09 23.97 -11.95
N ARG A 152 19.13 23.80 -13.28
CA ARG A 152 18.51 22.65 -13.94
C ARG A 152 19.20 21.34 -13.57
N LEU A 153 20.52 21.31 -13.48
CA LEU A 153 21.29 20.14 -13.06
C LEU A 153 20.87 19.70 -11.64
N VAL A 154 20.83 20.63 -10.68
CA VAL A 154 20.39 20.35 -9.31
C VAL A 154 18.98 19.77 -9.28
N GLN A 155 18.05 20.35 -10.04
CA GLN A 155 16.68 19.83 -10.15
C GLN A 155 16.65 18.39 -10.68
N MET A 156 17.45 18.07 -11.69
CA MET A 156 17.51 16.73 -12.26
C MET A 156 18.16 15.72 -11.31
N GLU A 157 19.19 16.12 -10.55
CA GLU A 157 19.81 15.29 -9.51
C GLU A 157 18.82 14.96 -8.38
N GLU A 158 18.03 15.94 -7.93
CA GLU A 158 16.95 15.73 -6.97
C GLU A 158 15.90 14.74 -7.51
N LEU A 159 15.49 14.90 -8.78
CA LEU A 159 14.56 13.99 -9.44
C LEU A 159 15.13 12.56 -9.56
N LEU A 160 16.40 12.42 -9.92
CA LEU A 160 17.06 11.12 -9.99
C LEU A 160 17.08 10.43 -8.61
N ASN A 161 17.34 11.19 -7.54
CA ASN A 161 17.27 10.67 -6.18
C ASN A 161 15.87 10.21 -5.77
N LEU A 162 14.82 10.93 -6.21
CA LEU A 162 13.43 10.50 -6.01
C LEU A 162 13.13 9.19 -6.78
N LEU A 163 13.59 9.07 -8.03
CA LEU A 163 13.42 7.87 -8.84
C LEU A 163 14.13 6.65 -8.24
N HIS A 164 15.38 6.81 -7.78
CA HIS A 164 16.09 5.75 -7.07
C HIS A 164 15.39 5.34 -5.77
N SER A 165 14.89 6.32 -5.02
CA SER A 165 14.12 6.06 -3.80
C SER A 165 12.84 5.28 -4.10
N LEU A 166 12.10 5.68 -5.14
CA LEU A 166 10.91 4.99 -5.63
C LEU A 166 11.23 3.55 -6.03
N GLN A 167 12.29 3.33 -6.82
CA GLN A 167 12.70 2.00 -7.27
C GLN A 167 13.05 1.08 -6.09
N LYS A 168 13.79 1.60 -5.11
CA LYS A 168 14.16 0.87 -3.90
C LYS A 168 12.94 0.46 -3.08
N GLN A 169 12.01 1.41 -2.84
CA GLN A 169 10.79 1.14 -2.07
C GLN A 169 9.86 0.19 -2.83
N HIS A 170 9.70 0.38 -4.14
CA HIS A 170 8.94 -0.52 -5.02
C HIS A 170 9.44 -1.96 -4.89
N LYS A 171 10.75 -2.19 -5.04
CA LYS A 171 11.33 -3.53 -4.99
C LYS A 171 11.10 -4.20 -3.63
N SER A 172 11.46 -3.50 -2.55
CA SER A 172 11.28 -3.99 -1.18
C SER A 172 9.82 -4.32 -0.87
N PHE A 173 8.89 -3.44 -1.27
CA PHE A 173 7.46 -3.63 -1.04
C PHE A 173 6.88 -4.76 -1.91
N SER A 174 7.33 -4.90 -3.16
CA SER A 174 6.91 -5.98 -4.05
C SER A 174 7.33 -7.36 -3.52
N GLU A 175 8.57 -7.50 -3.07
CA GLU A 175 9.07 -8.73 -2.46
C GLU A 175 8.28 -9.08 -1.19
N TRP A 176 8.02 -8.09 -0.33
CA TRP A 176 7.20 -8.27 0.85
C TRP A 176 5.76 -8.69 0.50
N LEU A 177 5.12 -7.99 -0.44
CA LEU A 177 3.74 -8.27 -0.84
C LEU A 177 3.61 -9.68 -1.41
N GLN A 178 4.60 -10.13 -2.20
CA GLN A 178 4.60 -11.49 -2.75
C GLN A 178 4.61 -12.57 -1.65
N VAL A 179 5.30 -12.33 -0.53
CA VAL A 179 5.26 -13.25 0.62
C VAL A 179 3.87 -13.25 1.26
N LYS A 180 3.26 -12.07 1.41
CA LYS A 180 1.92 -11.91 1.99
C LYS A 180 0.81 -12.52 1.13
N GLU A 181 0.90 -12.39 -0.18
CA GLU A 181 -0.01 -13.04 -1.13
C GLU A 181 0.01 -14.57 -0.99
N LYS A 182 1.17 -15.18 -0.70
CA LYS A 182 1.28 -16.62 -0.45
C LYS A 182 0.66 -17.02 0.90
N GLN A 183 0.80 -16.18 1.92
CA GLN A 183 0.23 -16.41 3.25
C GLN A 183 -1.30 -16.29 3.26
N ALA A 184 -1.89 -15.54 2.32
CA ALA A 184 -3.33 -15.35 2.20
C ALA A 184 -4.14 -16.60 1.83
N VAL A 185 -3.47 -17.72 1.55
CA VAL A 185 -4.11 -19.02 1.29
C VAL A 185 -4.42 -19.77 2.59
N GLU A 186 -3.75 -19.45 3.69
CA GLU A 186 -3.89 -20.15 4.98
C GLU A 186 -4.96 -19.47 5.86
N PRO A 187 -6.13 -20.10 6.07
CA PRO A 187 -7.25 -19.49 6.78
C PRO A 187 -6.95 -19.16 8.25
N GLU A 188 -6.04 -19.89 8.90
CA GLU A 188 -5.64 -19.67 10.29
C GLU A 188 -4.81 -18.39 10.48
N ARG A 189 -4.18 -17.89 9.40
CA ARG A 189 -3.29 -16.72 9.46
C ARG A 189 -3.97 -15.43 9.04
N LEU A 190 -5.20 -15.48 8.51
CA LEU A 190 -5.86 -14.33 7.89
C LEU A 190 -6.01 -13.12 8.82
N LYS A 191 -6.32 -13.33 10.11
CA LYS A 191 -6.44 -12.23 11.08
C LYS A 191 -5.11 -11.52 11.33
N ASN A 192 -4.03 -12.28 11.51
CA ASN A 192 -2.70 -11.70 11.69
C ASN A 192 -2.24 -11.01 10.42
N LEU A 193 -2.49 -11.62 9.26
CA LEU A 193 -2.20 -11.05 7.95
C LEU A 193 -2.94 -9.71 7.74
N LEU A 194 -4.21 -9.62 8.12
CA LEU A 194 -4.98 -8.38 8.03
C LEU A 194 -4.32 -7.25 8.84
N THR A 195 -3.87 -7.53 10.06
CA THR A 195 -3.15 -6.56 10.89
C THR A 195 -1.84 -6.11 10.22
N GLU A 196 -1.05 -7.05 9.70
CA GLU A 196 0.20 -6.72 9.00
C GLU A 196 -0.03 -5.89 7.73
N LEU A 197 -1.12 -6.15 6.99
CA LEU A 197 -1.51 -5.34 5.83
C LEU A 197 -1.91 -3.93 6.27
N GLN A 198 -2.66 -3.79 7.35
CA GLN A 198 -3.06 -2.50 7.90
C GLN A 198 -1.84 -1.66 8.35
N GLU A 199 -0.86 -2.28 9.00
CA GLU A 199 0.40 -1.62 9.38
C GLU A 199 1.21 -1.18 8.15
N ALA A 200 1.16 -1.97 7.08
CA ALA A 200 1.84 -1.66 5.83
C ALA A 200 1.22 -0.48 5.05
N ASN A 201 0.03 0.01 5.41
CA ASN A 201 -0.59 1.18 4.78
C ASN A 201 0.31 2.43 4.88
N VAL A 202 1.12 2.56 5.93
CA VAL A 202 2.11 3.66 6.03
C VAL A 202 3.12 3.60 4.88
N ARG A 203 3.58 2.40 4.50
CA ARG A 203 4.50 2.20 3.37
C ARG A 203 3.81 2.48 2.04
N VAL A 204 2.54 2.11 1.91
CA VAL A 204 1.72 2.38 0.73
C VAL A 204 1.55 3.88 0.50
N THR A 205 1.24 4.63 1.55
CA THR A 205 1.14 6.10 1.48
C THR A 205 2.48 6.71 1.08
N ALA A 206 3.59 6.31 1.72
CA ALA A 206 4.91 6.81 1.35
C ALA A 206 5.29 6.51 -0.11
N LEU A 207 4.95 5.32 -0.61
CA LEU A 207 5.19 4.94 -2.01
C LEU A 207 4.32 5.76 -2.99
N SER A 208 3.06 6.00 -2.65
CA SER A 208 2.13 6.85 -3.40
C SER A 208 2.58 8.32 -3.43
N ASP A 209 3.13 8.82 -2.33
CA ASP A 209 3.66 10.18 -2.23
C ASP A 209 4.92 10.34 -3.09
N LEU A 210 5.85 9.37 -3.05
CA LEU A 210 7.01 9.35 -3.94
C LEU A 210 6.60 9.35 -5.41
N LEU A 211 5.62 8.51 -5.77
CA LEU A 211 5.07 8.43 -7.12
C LEU A 211 4.46 9.76 -7.57
N THR A 212 3.73 10.42 -6.68
CA THR A 212 3.14 11.74 -6.94
C THR A 212 4.21 12.82 -7.09
N SER A 213 5.25 12.81 -6.27
CA SER A 213 6.38 13.74 -6.34
C SER A 213 7.15 13.61 -7.66
N VAL A 214 7.46 12.39 -8.09
CA VAL A 214 8.10 12.13 -9.40
C VAL A 214 7.21 12.62 -10.54
N ARG A 215 5.90 12.39 -10.46
CA ARG A 215 4.95 12.93 -11.44
C ARG A 215 4.88 14.46 -11.42
N ARG A 216 4.95 15.12 -10.27
CA ARG A 216 4.96 16.59 -10.23
C ARG A 216 6.16 17.19 -10.98
N GLN A 217 7.27 16.45 -11.07
CA GLN A 217 8.48 16.83 -11.83
C GLN A 217 8.43 16.48 -13.33
N GLY A 218 7.28 16.04 -13.85
CA GLY A 218 7.07 15.84 -15.30
C GLY A 218 7.24 14.42 -15.82
N VAL A 219 7.83 13.50 -15.05
CA VAL A 219 8.04 12.11 -15.49
C VAL A 219 6.72 11.34 -15.61
N ARG A 220 6.44 10.80 -16.79
CA ARG A 220 5.18 10.08 -17.10
C ARG A 220 5.37 8.75 -17.82
N GLY A 221 6.39 8.64 -18.66
CA GLY A 221 6.62 7.49 -19.55
C GLY A 221 7.41 6.35 -18.91
N ASP A 222 7.92 6.53 -17.69
CA ASP A 222 8.74 5.52 -17.02
C ASP A 222 7.91 4.28 -16.61
N SER A 223 8.39 3.09 -16.99
CA SER A 223 7.74 1.82 -16.64
C SER A 223 7.62 1.61 -15.14
N LEU A 224 8.58 2.11 -14.35
CA LEU A 224 8.57 2.01 -12.89
C LEU A 224 7.32 2.66 -12.29
N LEU A 225 6.83 3.76 -12.87
CA LEU A 225 5.62 4.45 -12.39
C LEU A 225 4.41 3.52 -12.53
N LYS A 226 4.25 2.92 -13.71
CA LYS A 226 3.15 2.00 -14.01
C LYS A 226 3.24 0.72 -13.17
N ASP A 227 4.43 0.15 -13.03
CA ASP A 227 4.65 -1.04 -12.22
C ASP A 227 4.34 -0.77 -10.74
N THR A 228 4.64 0.44 -10.27
CA THR A 228 4.30 0.88 -8.92
C THR A 228 2.78 1.06 -8.73
N ASP A 229 2.06 1.66 -9.68
CA ASP A 229 0.59 1.72 -9.62
C ASP A 229 -0.02 0.30 -9.54
N ASN A 230 0.48 -0.61 -10.38
CA ASN A 230 0.02 -2.01 -10.38
C ASN A 230 0.30 -2.69 -9.03
N LEU A 231 1.45 -2.42 -8.42
CA LEU A 231 1.81 -2.93 -7.10
C LEU A 231 0.87 -2.40 -6.01
N LEU A 232 0.57 -1.10 -6.03
CA LEU A 232 -0.40 -0.47 -5.11
C LEU A 232 -1.80 -1.07 -5.28
N GLN A 233 -2.22 -1.35 -6.53
CA GLN A 233 -3.51 -1.98 -6.79
C GLN A 233 -3.54 -3.43 -6.30
N ARG A 234 -2.45 -4.20 -6.50
CA ARG A 234 -2.33 -5.57 -5.97
C ARG A 234 -2.46 -5.60 -4.45
N PHE A 235 -1.82 -4.65 -3.75
CA PHE A 235 -1.96 -4.52 -2.31
C PHE A 235 -3.41 -4.28 -1.89
N ARG A 236 -4.10 -3.31 -2.50
CA ARG A 236 -5.52 -3.02 -2.20
C ARG A 236 -6.41 -4.24 -2.42
N ASN A 237 -6.22 -4.94 -3.55
CA ASN A 237 -6.98 -6.14 -3.86
C ASN A 237 -6.75 -7.25 -2.82
N LEU A 238 -5.51 -7.41 -2.36
CA LEU A 238 -5.18 -8.37 -1.30
C LEU A 238 -5.83 -7.98 0.03
N GLU A 239 -5.72 -6.72 0.44
CA GLU A 239 -6.32 -6.20 1.68
C GLU A 239 -7.83 -6.41 1.69
N THR A 240 -8.54 -6.02 0.63
CA THR A 240 -9.99 -6.25 0.50
C THR A 240 -10.32 -7.73 0.59
N ARG A 241 -9.62 -8.58 -0.17
CA ARG A 241 -9.89 -10.03 -0.15
C ARG A 241 -9.68 -10.65 1.22
N VAL A 242 -8.58 -10.31 1.91
CA VAL A 242 -8.29 -10.83 3.25
C VAL A 242 -9.33 -10.32 4.25
N GLN A 243 -9.73 -9.05 4.15
CA GLN A 243 -10.77 -8.47 5.00
C GLN A 243 -12.11 -9.19 4.82
N ASP A 244 -12.53 -9.44 3.57
CA ASP A 244 -13.76 -10.16 3.25
C ASP A 244 -13.73 -11.59 3.81
N GLN A 245 -12.59 -12.29 3.68
CA GLN A 245 -12.42 -13.65 4.22
C GLN A 245 -12.47 -13.68 5.75
N VAL A 246 -11.83 -12.72 6.43
CA VAL A 246 -11.88 -12.60 7.90
C VAL A 246 -13.32 -12.34 8.36
N GLN A 247 -14.03 -11.43 7.69
CA GLN A 247 -15.42 -11.12 8.02
C GLN A 247 -16.34 -12.34 7.82
N ALA A 248 -16.17 -13.09 6.72
CA ALA A 248 -16.91 -14.32 6.48
C ALA A 248 -16.62 -15.37 7.58
N GLN A 249 -15.35 -15.53 7.96
CA GLN A 249 -14.95 -16.46 9.03
C GLN A 249 -15.58 -16.09 10.37
N ASP A 250 -15.62 -14.80 10.72
CA ASP A 250 -16.23 -14.32 11.95
C ASP A 250 -17.75 -14.55 11.96
N GLN A 251 -18.44 -14.26 10.86
CA GLN A 251 -19.88 -14.54 10.73
C GLN A 251 -20.19 -16.04 10.87
N THR A 252 -19.37 -16.90 10.26
CA THR A 252 -19.52 -18.35 10.40
C THR A 252 -19.28 -18.81 11.85
N ASN A 253 -18.25 -18.27 12.52
CA ASN A 253 -17.97 -18.58 13.92
C ASN A 253 -19.11 -18.11 14.85
N GLU A 254 -19.68 -16.93 14.62
CA GLU A 254 -20.83 -16.42 15.37
C GLU A 254 -22.05 -17.33 15.24
N LYS A 255 -22.39 -17.76 14.00
CA LYS A 255 -23.49 -18.70 13.76
C LYS A 255 -23.24 -20.04 14.44
N LEU A 256 -22.01 -20.55 14.38
CA LEU A 256 -21.62 -21.80 15.04
C LEU A 256 -21.78 -21.69 16.57
N ASN A 257 -21.33 -20.58 17.16
CA ASN A 257 -21.46 -20.33 18.59
C ASN A 257 -22.94 -20.23 19.02
N ARG A 258 -23.77 -19.55 18.22
CA ARG A 258 -25.22 -19.47 18.45
C ARG A 258 -25.88 -20.84 18.40
N PHE A 259 -25.55 -21.65 17.40
CA PHE A 259 -26.04 -23.03 17.29
C PHE A 259 -25.62 -23.88 18.48
N LYS A 260 -24.35 -23.81 18.90
CA LYS A 260 -23.84 -24.51 20.10
C LYS A 260 -24.62 -24.07 21.35
N ALA A 261 -24.80 -22.77 21.56
CA ALA A 261 -25.59 -22.26 22.68
C ALA A 261 -27.05 -22.78 22.66
N LYS A 262 -27.70 -22.77 21.49
CA LYS A 262 -29.09 -23.22 21.34
C LYS A 262 -29.25 -24.72 21.57
N THR A 263 -28.27 -25.49 21.11
CA THR A 263 -28.23 -26.94 21.33
C THR A 263 -28.10 -27.27 22.81
N GLU A 264 -27.21 -26.58 23.52
CA GLU A 264 -27.02 -26.80 24.95
C GLU A 264 -28.22 -26.33 25.78
N GLU A 265 -28.85 -25.20 25.41
CA GLU A 265 -30.11 -24.75 26.00
C GLU A 265 -31.20 -25.82 25.85
N THR A 266 -31.32 -26.42 24.66
CA THR A 266 -32.31 -27.46 24.38
C THR A 266 -32.01 -28.73 25.19
N ARG A 267 -30.75 -29.18 25.25
CA ARG A 267 -30.35 -30.33 26.09
C ARG A 267 -30.62 -30.07 27.56
N LYS A 268 -30.35 -28.87 28.05
CA LYS A 268 -30.67 -28.46 29.43
C LYS A 268 -32.17 -28.55 29.68
N TRP A 269 -32.99 -28.00 28.79
CA TRP A 269 -34.44 -28.09 28.87
C TRP A 269 -34.93 -29.55 28.90
N ILE A 270 -34.39 -30.44 28.07
CA ILE A 270 -34.73 -31.88 28.10
C ILE A 270 -34.42 -32.49 29.48
N ARG A 271 -33.24 -32.19 30.04
CA ARG A 271 -32.84 -32.70 31.37
C ARG A 271 -33.76 -32.18 32.48
N GLU A 272 -34.08 -30.90 32.46
CA GLU A 272 -34.99 -30.26 33.43
C GLU A 272 -36.41 -30.82 33.30
N LEU A 273 -36.87 -31.11 32.08
CA LEU A 273 -38.17 -31.70 31.81
C LEU A 273 -38.28 -33.13 32.36
N LEU A 274 -37.20 -33.93 32.28
CA LEU A 274 -37.16 -35.31 32.80
C LEU A 274 -36.89 -35.42 34.31
N GLN A 275 -36.41 -34.34 34.94
CA GLN A 275 -36.06 -34.33 36.36
C GLN A 275 -37.21 -34.82 37.26
N PRO A 276 -38.48 -34.37 37.10
CA PRO A 276 -39.57 -34.76 37.99
C PRO A 276 -39.91 -36.25 37.97
N ILE A 277 -39.67 -36.95 36.85
CA ILE A 277 -39.88 -38.40 36.74
C ILE A 277 -38.69 -39.16 37.34
N SER A 278 -37.46 -38.72 37.05
CA SER A 278 -36.24 -39.40 37.46
C SER A 278 -36.10 -39.52 38.99
N PHE A 279 -36.55 -38.49 39.74
CA PHE A 279 -36.55 -38.53 41.22
C PHE A 279 -37.74 -39.28 41.83
N SER A 280 -38.86 -39.40 41.11
CA SER A 280 -40.10 -39.96 41.64
C SER A 280 -40.25 -41.48 41.50
N GLN A 281 -39.39 -42.14 40.71
CA GLN A 281 -39.42 -43.61 40.53
C GLN A 281 -39.13 -44.39 41.82
N THR A 282 -38.56 -43.77 42.85
CA THR A 282 -38.09 -44.46 44.06
C THR A 282 -39.05 -44.38 45.25
N GLU A 283 -39.92 -43.35 45.36
CA GLU A 283 -40.76 -43.11 46.55
C GLU A 283 -42.15 -42.46 46.30
N SER A 284 -42.52 -42.08 45.06
CA SER A 284 -43.76 -41.32 44.80
C SER A 284 -44.99 -42.20 44.51
N GLU A 285 -46.19 -41.67 44.80
CA GLU A 285 -47.46 -42.32 44.46
C GLU A 285 -47.60 -42.51 42.93
N PRO A 286 -48.05 -43.68 42.44
CA PRO A 286 -48.16 -43.99 41.02
C PRO A 286 -49.02 -42.98 40.23
N GLU A 287 -50.06 -42.43 40.85
CA GLU A 287 -50.90 -41.37 40.29
C GLU A 287 -50.13 -40.06 40.04
N GLU A 288 -49.20 -39.68 40.93
CA GLU A 288 -48.36 -38.49 40.74
C GLU A 288 -47.35 -38.71 39.62
N VAL A 289 -46.74 -39.90 39.55
CA VAL A 289 -45.82 -40.28 38.48
C VAL A 289 -46.54 -40.28 37.13
N LYS A 290 -47.75 -40.85 37.07
CA LYS A 290 -48.61 -40.81 35.88
C LYS A 290 -48.89 -39.37 35.43
N HIS A 291 -49.30 -38.50 36.36
CA HIS A 291 -49.63 -37.12 36.02
C HIS A 291 -48.42 -36.32 35.52
N LYS A 292 -47.24 -36.51 36.13
CA LYS A 292 -45.98 -35.90 35.67
C LYS A 292 -45.61 -36.38 34.25
N ALA A 293 -45.72 -37.69 33.98
CA ALA A 293 -45.45 -38.24 32.66
C ALA A 293 -46.43 -37.74 31.58
N GLU A 294 -47.73 -37.66 31.88
CA GLU A 294 -48.71 -37.04 30.97
C GLU A 294 -48.41 -35.56 30.70
N THR A 295 -47.88 -34.83 31.68
CA THR A 295 -47.49 -33.42 31.52
C THR A 295 -46.30 -33.27 30.60
N ILE A 296 -45.28 -34.13 30.73
CA ILE A 296 -44.11 -34.14 29.86
C ILE A 296 -44.49 -34.51 28.42
N LEU A 297 -45.39 -35.48 28.23
CA LEU A 297 -45.90 -35.83 26.89
C LEU A 297 -46.70 -34.69 26.24
N LYS A 298 -47.35 -33.81 27.02
CA LYS A 298 -47.99 -32.60 26.48
C LYS A 298 -46.98 -31.58 25.95
N SER A 299 -45.74 -31.59 26.44
CA SER A 299 -44.64 -30.76 25.94
C SER A 299 -44.00 -31.31 24.65
N ARG A 300 -44.53 -32.41 24.09
CA ARG A 300 -43.98 -33.04 22.87
C ARG A 300 -43.86 -32.07 21.70
N SER A 301 -44.90 -31.28 21.44
CA SER A 301 -44.91 -30.29 20.36
C SER A 301 -43.87 -29.19 20.54
N GLU A 302 -43.57 -28.80 21.79
CA GLU A 302 -42.51 -27.83 22.07
C GLU A 302 -41.13 -28.42 21.79
N GLY A 303 -40.88 -29.67 22.23
CA GLY A 303 -39.61 -30.35 21.97
C GLY A 303 -39.37 -30.59 20.48
N ASP A 304 -40.40 -31.04 19.75
CA ASP A 304 -40.33 -31.23 18.30
C ASP A 304 -40.06 -29.89 17.58
N SER A 305 -40.70 -28.79 18.02
CA SER A 305 -40.44 -27.45 17.49
C SER A 305 -39.00 -26.97 17.76
N LYS A 306 -38.45 -27.20 18.96
CA LYS A 306 -37.04 -26.89 19.28
C LYS A 306 -36.07 -27.71 18.41
N LEU A 307 -36.35 -29.00 18.18
CA LEU A 307 -35.54 -29.83 17.29
C LEU A 307 -35.62 -29.40 15.83
N ASP A 308 -36.80 -28.97 15.36
CA ASP A 308 -36.96 -28.43 14.02
C ASP A 308 -36.17 -27.13 13.80
N ASP A 309 -36.17 -26.23 14.79
CA ASP A 309 -35.32 -25.03 14.78
C ASP A 309 -33.83 -25.40 14.72
N LEU A 310 -33.38 -26.34 15.56
CA LEU A 310 -32.00 -26.84 15.53
C LEU A 310 -31.64 -27.51 14.20
N ARG A 311 -32.59 -28.24 13.60
CA ARG A 311 -32.42 -28.87 12.28
C ARG A 311 -32.21 -27.83 11.20
N LEU A 312 -33.05 -26.80 11.15
CA LEU A 312 -32.91 -25.69 10.20
C LEU A 312 -31.58 -24.94 10.37
N GLN A 313 -31.18 -24.65 11.62
CA GLN A 313 -29.90 -24.01 11.91
C GLN A 313 -28.71 -24.89 11.52
N SER A 314 -28.78 -26.20 11.77
CA SER A 314 -27.73 -27.16 11.39
C SER A 314 -27.57 -27.25 9.87
N GLN A 315 -28.68 -27.28 9.12
CA GLN A 315 -28.67 -27.31 7.66
C GLN A 315 -28.08 -26.00 7.11
N SER A 316 -28.54 -24.85 7.61
CA SER A 316 -28.01 -23.55 7.20
C SER A 316 -26.51 -23.39 7.46
N LEU A 317 -25.98 -24.05 8.50
CA LEU A 317 -24.54 -24.11 8.78
C LEU A 317 -23.80 -25.03 7.81
N LEU A 318 -24.35 -26.22 7.51
CA LEU A 318 -23.75 -27.17 6.58
C LEU A 318 -23.80 -26.71 5.11
N ASP A 319 -24.76 -25.86 4.77
CA ASP A 319 -24.83 -25.19 3.46
C ASP A 319 -23.78 -24.09 3.31
N GLN A 320 -23.20 -23.60 4.42
CA GLN A 320 -22.00 -22.78 4.38
C GLN A 320 -20.81 -23.73 4.25
N ASP A 321 -19.83 -23.36 3.42
CA ASP A 321 -18.66 -24.18 3.05
C ASP A 321 -17.71 -24.37 4.27
N LEU A 322 -18.20 -25.11 5.27
CA LEU A 322 -17.53 -25.42 6.52
C LEU A 322 -16.47 -26.48 6.27
N ASP A 323 -15.35 -26.37 6.98
CA ASP A 323 -14.38 -27.46 6.99
C ASP A 323 -15.02 -28.78 7.50
N GLN A 324 -14.43 -29.90 7.08
CA GLN A 324 -14.97 -31.22 7.34
C GLN A 324 -15.15 -31.51 8.83
N THR A 325 -14.23 -31.02 9.67
CA THR A 325 -14.25 -31.23 11.12
C THR A 325 -15.44 -30.49 11.74
N ARG A 326 -15.63 -29.22 11.41
CA ARG A 326 -16.77 -28.40 11.88
C ARG A 326 -18.09 -28.95 11.38
N SER A 327 -18.14 -29.41 10.13
CA SER A 327 -19.32 -30.07 9.56
C SER A 327 -19.70 -31.32 10.37
N LEU A 328 -18.72 -32.16 10.72
CA LEU A 328 -18.94 -33.34 11.56
C LEU A 328 -19.39 -32.95 12.97
N GLU A 329 -18.80 -31.93 13.58
CA GLU A 329 -19.21 -31.41 14.89
C GLU A 329 -20.68 -30.97 14.90
N VAL A 330 -21.11 -30.17 13.91
CA VAL A 330 -22.49 -29.67 13.81
C VAL A 330 -23.49 -30.83 13.70
N GLN A 331 -23.19 -31.80 12.83
CA GLN A 331 -24.05 -32.98 12.67
C GLN A 331 -24.13 -33.82 13.94
N GLN A 332 -22.99 -34.02 14.62
CA GLN A 332 -22.96 -34.81 15.85
C GLN A 332 -23.74 -34.13 16.97
N TRP A 333 -23.56 -32.83 17.16
CA TRP A 333 -24.31 -32.05 18.14
C TRP A 333 -25.83 -32.15 17.95
N PHE A 334 -26.29 -32.05 16.70
CA PHE A 334 -27.69 -32.23 16.36
C PHE A 334 -28.18 -33.66 16.65
N ARG A 335 -27.48 -34.69 16.14
CA ARG A 335 -27.85 -36.10 16.33
C ARG A 335 -27.93 -36.50 17.79
N ASP A 336 -26.96 -36.08 18.60
CA ASP A 336 -26.93 -36.35 20.02
C ASP A 336 -28.11 -35.71 20.75
N THR A 337 -28.51 -34.50 20.35
CA THR A 337 -29.66 -33.79 20.94
C THR A 337 -30.99 -34.43 20.52
N GLU A 338 -31.11 -34.78 19.25
CA GLU A 338 -32.25 -35.52 18.72
C GLU A 338 -32.40 -36.88 19.42
N SER A 339 -31.30 -37.61 19.59
CA SER A 339 -31.29 -38.87 20.33
C SER A 339 -31.66 -38.66 21.80
N SER A 340 -31.15 -37.61 22.45
CA SER A 340 -31.50 -37.30 23.84
C SER A 340 -33.00 -37.03 24.00
N TRP A 341 -33.64 -36.38 23.01
CA TRP A 341 -35.07 -36.12 23.01
C TRP A 341 -35.89 -37.40 22.78
N ARG A 342 -35.50 -38.23 21.80
CA ARG A 342 -36.17 -39.52 21.56
C ARG A 342 -36.11 -40.41 22.80
N SER A 343 -34.94 -40.55 23.40
CA SER A 343 -34.79 -41.33 24.64
C SER A 343 -35.60 -40.75 25.80
N ALA A 344 -35.75 -39.42 25.89
CA ALA A 344 -36.59 -38.77 26.88
C ALA A 344 -38.08 -39.13 26.72
N LEU A 345 -38.57 -39.13 25.50
CA LEU A 345 -39.94 -39.54 25.19
C LEU A 345 -40.15 -41.03 25.49
N ASP A 346 -39.26 -41.90 25.02
CA ASP A 346 -39.33 -43.34 25.27
C ASP A 346 -39.34 -43.65 26.77
N GLN A 347 -38.47 -43.00 27.56
CA GLN A 347 -38.43 -43.14 29.01
C GLN A 347 -39.74 -42.65 29.66
N THR A 348 -40.30 -41.54 29.19
CA THR A 348 -41.55 -40.97 29.71
C THR A 348 -42.74 -41.87 29.40
N GLU A 349 -42.82 -42.42 28.18
CA GLU A 349 -43.87 -43.34 27.74
C GLU A 349 -43.83 -44.65 28.55
N GLU A 350 -42.64 -45.23 28.76
CA GLU A 350 -42.48 -46.45 29.55
C GLU A 350 -42.81 -46.21 31.03
N THR A 351 -42.41 -45.05 31.58
CA THR A 351 -42.78 -44.64 32.93
C THR A 351 -44.30 -44.50 33.06
N LEU A 352 -44.96 -43.86 32.09
CA LEU A 352 -46.41 -43.70 32.09
C LEU A 352 -47.12 -45.06 32.08
N ARG A 353 -46.69 -45.98 31.21
CA ARG A 353 -47.25 -47.32 31.11
C ARG A 353 -47.10 -48.10 32.42
N THR A 354 -45.93 -48.02 33.04
CA THR A 354 -45.65 -48.66 34.33
C THR A 354 -46.52 -48.07 35.44
N ALA A 355 -46.60 -46.75 35.54
CA ALA A 355 -47.43 -46.06 36.52
C ALA A 355 -48.91 -46.41 36.34
N GLN A 356 -49.44 -46.38 35.12
CA GLN A 356 -50.83 -46.78 34.83
C GLN A 356 -51.13 -48.22 35.26
N THR A 357 -50.21 -49.14 35.03
CA THR A 357 -50.36 -50.54 35.45
C THR A 357 -50.41 -50.66 36.98
N GLN A 358 -49.56 -49.91 37.70
CA GLN A 358 -49.55 -49.88 39.17
C GLN A 358 -50.83 -49.24 39.74
N VAL A 359 -51.28 -48.12 39.16
CA VAL A 359 -52.56 -47.47 39.49
C VAL A 359 -53.72 -48.45 39.35
N GLN A 360 -53.81 -49.15 38.22
CA GLN A 360 -54.85 -50.15 37.98
C GLN A 360 -54.77 -51.32 38.97
N ALA A 361 -53.57 -51.84 39.25
CA ALA A 361 -53.37 -52.92 40.21
C ALA A 361 -53.76 -52.51 41.64
N ARG A 362 -53.45 -51.26 42.06
CA ARG A 362 -53.86 -50.70 43.34
C ARG A 362 -55.37 -50.50 43.42
N ALA A 363 -55.99 -49.99 42.37
CA ALA A 363 -57.45 -49.84 42.29
C ALA A 363 -58.17 -51.20 42.36
N GLN A 364 -57.66 -52.22 41.68
CA GLN A 364 -58.19 -53.59 41.74
C GLN A 364 -58.02 -54.21 43.13
N SER A 365 -56.85 -54.06 43.75
CA SER A 365 -56.60 -54.55 45.12
C SER A 365 -57.51 -53.86 46.13
N ARG A 366 -57.74 -52.55 45.99
CA ARG A 366 -58.68 -51.79 46.83
C ARG A 366 -60.12 -52.24 46.63
N ALA A 367 -60.55 -52.46 45.38
CA ALA A 367 -61.88 -53.00 45.07
C ALA A 367 -62.07 -54.46 45.53
N GLN A 368 -61.00 -55.25 45.59
CA GLN A 368 -61.00 -56.59 46.18
C GLN A 368 -61.18 -56.51 47.70
N LEU A 369 -60.39 -55.66 48.37
CA LEU A 369 -60.52 -55.41 49.82
C LEU A 369 -61.90 -54.87 50.19
N ASP A 370 -62.46 -53.93 49.42
CA ASP A 370 -63.80 -53.39 49.66
C ASP A 370 -64.89 -54.46 49.45
N ARG A 371 -64.71 -55.40 48.49
CA ARG A 371 -65.58 -56.57 48.34
C ARG A 371 -65.45 -57.53 49.52
N ASP A 372 -64.23 -57.87 49.93
CA ASP A 372 -63.98 -58.78 51.06
C ASP A 372 -64.52 -58.21 52.38
N LEU A 373 -64.38 -56.90 52.60
CA LEU A 373 -64.97 -56.18 53.74
C LEU A 373 -66.49 -56.12 53.65
N GLY A 374 -67.06 -55.97 52.45
CA GLY A 374 -68.50 -56.05 52.20
C GLY A 374 -69.09 -57.45 52.46
N GLU A 375 -68.38 -58.51 52.07
CA GLU A 375 -68.72 -59.90 52.38
C GLU A 375 -68.58 -60.20 53.88
N PHE A 376 -67.59 -59.61 54.57
CA PHE A 376 -67.46 -59.74 56.02
C PHE A 376 -68.61 -59.05 56.77
N ARG A 377 -69.08 -57.89 56.29
CA ARG A 377 -70.20 -57.12 56.89
C ARG A 377 -71.56 -57.77 56.68
N THR A 378 -71.69 -58.65 55.69
CA THR A 378 -72.96 -59.32 55.31
C THR A 378 -73.07 -60.76 55.84
N ARG A 379 -72.06 -61.28 56.55
CA ARG A 379 -72.19 -62.55 57.29
C ARG A 379 -73.13 -62.39 58.50
N PRO A 380 -74.22 -63.18 58.61
CA PRO A 380 -74.99 -63.27 59.84
C PRO A 380 -74.12 -63.91 60.92
N THR A 381 -73.98 -63.25 62.07
CA THR A 381 -73.53 -63.91 63.30
C THR A 381 -74.55 -64.98 63.70
N GLN A 382 -74.33 -66.22 63.28
CA GLN A 382 -75.09 -67.37 63.77
C GLN A 382 -74.24 -68.21 64.75
N SER A 383 -74.66 -68.07 66.01
CA SER A 383 -74.74 -69.09 67.06
C SER A 383 -73.46 -69.60 67.73
N ARG A 384 -73.33 -69.22 69.01
CA ARG A 384 -72.96 -70.16 70.08
C ARG A 384 -74.03 -70.14 71.16
N ALA A 385 -75.14 -70.82 70.89
CA ALA A 385 -76.07 -71.28 71.92
C ALA A 385 -76.48 -72.72 71.59
N GLY A 386 -76.28 -73.63 72.55
CA GLY A 386 -76.94 -74.94 72.59
C GLY A 386 -76.04 -76.17 72.57
N CYS A 387 -75.51 -76.56 73.73
CA CYS A 387 -75.16 -77.95 74.01
C CYS A 387 -75.68 -78.32 75.40
N GLN A 388 -76.90 -78.86 75.43
CA GLN A 388 -77.56 -79.69 76.46
C GLN A 388 -78.82 -80.23 75.76
N SER A 389 -79.27 -81.47 75.81
CA SER A 389 -78.85 -82.73 76.46
C SER A 389 -79.78 -83.82 75.89
N ARG A 390 -79.33 -85.07 75.75
CA ARG A 390 -80.20 -86.26 75.72
C ARG A 390 -79.62 -87.33 76.65
N ARG A 391 -80.33 -87.55 77.77
CA ARG A 391 -80.65 -88.81 78.49
C ARG A 391 -80.22 -90.13 77.78
N SER A 392 -79.88 -91.26 78.42
CA SER A 392 -79.66 -91.70 79.82
C SER A 392 -79.42 -93.23 79.83
N ASN A 393 -78.78 -93.76 80.89
CA ASN A 393 -78.77 -95.15 81.45
C ASN A 393 -77.82 -96.25 80.92
N CYS A 394 -76.98 -96.84 81.80
CA CYS A 394 -77.28 -98.09 82.56
C CYS A 394 -76.12 -98.57 83.50
N ARG A 395 -76.51 -99.03 84.73
CA ARG A 395 -75.83 -99.88 85.78
C ARG A 395 -75.86 -99.19 87.15
N VAL A 396 -76.37 -99.74 88.26
CA VAL A 396 -76.96 -101.04 88.68
C VAL A 396 -78.15 -100.73 89.59
#